data_AF-A0A535KZN0-F1
#
_entry.id   AF-A0A535KZN0-F1
#
_cell.length_a   1.000
_cell.length_b   1.000
_cell.length_c   1.000
_cell.angle_alpha   90.00
_cell.angle_beta   90.00
_cell.angle_gamma   90.00
#
_symmetry.space_group_name_H-M   'P 1'
#
loop_
_entity.id
_entity.type
_entity.pdbx_description
1 polymer ?
#
loop_
_entity_poly.entity_id
_entity_poly.type
_entity_poly.pdbx_seq_one_letter_code
_entity_poly.pdbx_strand_id
1 'polypeptide(L)'
;FFIELTLPPGLEPAFVQSAARAVPEAACDRKAMLRGLFLGCGSVNAPSSRYHMEFVAPAASWATAIARLTADVGVPAGTIERGGQQVVYIKEGDAIVRLLSLMGASRAVMEFENEPQAQLRDREHRQDDRLRTAPGCGHRTPGGAG
;
A
#
# COMPACT_ATOMS: atom_id res chain seq x y z
N PHE A 1 12.66 9.45 8.59
CA PHE A 1 12.16 10.26 9.73
C PHE A 1 10.70 9.88 9.93
N PHE A 2 10.44 9.02 10.90
CA PHE A 2 9.11 8.48 11.21
C PHE A 2 8.56 9.38 12.32
N ILE A 3 7.68 10.33 11.99
CA ILE A 3 7.07 11.17 13.01
C ILE A 3 6.04 10.28 13.74
N GLU A 4 6.32 9.95 14.99
CA GLU A 4 5.31 9.49 15.96
C GLU A 4 4.28 10.62 16.11
N LEU A 5 3.32 10.68 15.19
CA LEU A 5 2.15 11.54 15.31
C LEU A 5 1.11 10.75 16.09
N THR A 6 1.33 10.64 17.40
CA THR A 6 0.22 10.31 18.29
C THR A 6 -0.85 11.37 18.05
N LEU A 7 -2.07 10.94 17.75
CA LEU A 7 -3.18 11.85 17.51
C LEU A 7 -3.35 12.76 18.74
N PRO A 8 -3.44 14.09 18.56
CA PRO A 8 -3.67 14.96 19.70
C PRO A 8 -5.02 14.58 20.35
N PRO A 9 -5.11 14.52 21.69
CA PRO A 9 -6.26 13.96 22.39
C PRO A 9 -7.63 14.59 22.02
N GLY A 10 -7.63 15.84 21.54
CA GLY A 10 -8.84 16.52 21.08
C GLY A 10 -9.34 16.12 19.69
N LEU A 11 -8.53 15.43 18.89
CA LEU A 11 -8.90 14.95 17.54
C LEU A 11 -9.23 13.46 17.50
N GLU A 12 -8.88 12.70 18.53
CA GLU A 12 -9.20 11.28 18.66
C GLU A 12 -10.67 10.96 18.31
N PRO A 13 -11.71 11.64 18.83
CA PRO A 13 -13.10 11.28 18.54
C PRO A 13 -13.50 11.47 17.07
N ALA A 14 -12.81 12.33 16.32
CA ALA A 14 -13.07 12.55 14.90
C ALA A 14 -12.46 11.42 14.04
N PHE A 15 -11.35 10.83 14.50
CA PHE A 15 -10.64 9.75 13.79
C PHE A 15 -11.01 8.34 14.28
N VAL A 16 -11.59 8.21 15.47
CA VAL A 16 -12.18 6.96 15.97
C VAL A 16 -13.53 6.66 15.29
N GLN A 17 -14.16 7.66 14.67
CA GLN A 17 -15.34 7.44 13.83
C GLN A 17 -15.04 6.53 12.63
N SER A 18 -16.03 5.73 12.24
CA SER A 18 -15.88 4.82 11.09
C SER A 18 -15.55 5.61 9.83
N ALA A 19 -14.38 5.33 9.26
CA ALA A 19 -13.92 5.88 7.98
C ALA A 19 -14.93 5.66 6.84
N ALA A 20 -15.82 4.65 6.94
CA ALA A 20 -16.87 4.41 5.96
C ALA A 20 -17.81 5.60 5.73
N ARG A 21 -17.98 6.48 6.73
CA ARG A 21 -18.77 7.71 6.58
C ARG A 21 -17.99 8.87 5.96
N ALA A 22 -16.67 8.79 5.96
CA ALA A 22 -15.79 9.86 5.47
C ALA A 22 -15.39 9.67 4.01
N VAL A 23 -15.38 8.42 3.50
CA VAL A 23 -14.96 8.11 2.14
C VAL A 23 -15.97 8.63 1.10
N PRO A 24 -15.56 9.50 0.15
CA PRO A 24 -16.45 10.01 -0.89
C PRO A 24 -16.87 8.97 -1.92
N GLU A 25 -18.09 9.11 -2.44
CA GLU A 25 -18.62 8.26 -3.52
C GLU A 25 -18.10 8.65 -4.92
N ALA A 26 -17.71 9.92 -5.11
CA ALA A 26 -17.19 10.40 -6.39
C ALA A 26 -15.71 10.01 -6.57
N ALA A 27 -15.36 9.54 -7.76
CA ALA A 27 -13.99 9.08 -8.06
C ALA A 27 -12.94 10.20 -7.98
N CYS A 28 -13.28 11.43 -8.37
CA CYS A 28 -12.39 12.59 -8.24
C CYS A 28 -12.07 12.91 -6.78
N ASP A 29 -13.06 12.77 -5.91
CA ASP A 29 -12.94 13.11 -4.49
C ASP A 29 -12.14 12.03 -3.75
N ARG A 30 -12.26 10.75 -4.16
CA ARG A 30 -11.38 9.68 -3.67
C ARG A 30 -9.91 9.93 -4.00
N LYS A 31 -9.61 10.45 -5.20
CA LYS A 31 -8.23 10.83 -5.57
C LYS A 31 -7.72 11.96 -4.67
N ALA A 32 -8.54 12.99 -4.45
CA ALA A 32 -8.20 14.10 -3.57
C ALA A 32 -7.99 13.63 -2.12
N MET A 33 -8.82 12.70 -1.64
CA MET A 33 -8.69 12.07 -0.32
C MET A 33 -7.40 11.26 -0.20
N LEU A 34 -7.06 10.40 -1.18
CA LEU A 34 -5.79 9.65 -1.18
C LEU A 34 -4.58 10.59 -1.13
N ARG A 35 -4.61 11.70 -1.87
CA ARG A 35 -3.57 12.73 -1.81
C ARG A 35 -3.49 13.35 -0.41
N GLY A 36 -4.62 13.69 0.21
CA GLY A 36 -4.66 14.25 1.56
C GLY A 36 -4.12 13.27 2.61
N LEU A 37 -4.51 11.99 2.52
CA LEU A 37 -4.00 10.91 3.37
C LEU A 37 -2.49 10.74 3.20
N PHE A 38 -1.99 10.77 1.97
CA PHE A 38 -0.55 10.65 1.71
C PHE A 38 0.23 11.83 2.29
N LEU A 39 -0.28 13.06 2.18
CA LEU A 39 0.35 14.24 2.76
C LEU A 39 0.31 14.24 4.30
N GLY A 40 -0.76 13.69 4.90
CA GLY A 40 -0.96 13.70 6.35
C GLY A 40 -0.26 12.55 7.08
N CYS A 41 -0.24 11.35 6.50
CA CYS A 41 0.30 10.16 7.14
C CYS A 41 1.03 9.19 6.20
N GLY A 42 1.27 9.60 4.96
CA GLY A 42 1.99 8.81 3.97
C GLY A 42 3.50 9.04 3.99
N SER A 43 4.26 8.03 3.59
CA SER A 43 5.67 8.18 3.26
C SER A 43 6.09 7.22 2.16
N VAL A 44 7.14 7.58 1.42
CA VAL A 44 7.84 6.69 0.49
C VAL A 44 9.27 6.58 0.98
N ASN A 45 9.70 5.36 1.28
CA ASN A 45 11.07 5.05 1.64
C ASN A 45 11.72 4.29 0.49
N ALA A 46 12.94 4.70 0.13
CA ALA A 46 13.82 4.00 -0.80
C ALA A 46 15.08 3.50 -0.07
N PRO A 47 15.00 2.51 0.83
CA PRO A 47 16.19 1.92 1.41
C PRO A 47 16.79 0.96 0.39
N SER A 48 17.77 1.44 -0.38
CA SER A 48 18.82 0.71 -1.12
C SER A 48 18.50 -0.54 -1.97
N SER A 49 17.26 -1.05 -2.01
CA SER A 49 16.87 -2.20 -2.83
C SER A 49 15.37 -2.49 -2.93
N ARG A 50 14.47 -1.81 -2.18
CA ARG A 50 13.03 -2.07 -2.27
C ARG A 50 12.20 -0.85 -1.89
N TYR A 51 11.50 -0.29 -2.86
CA TYR A 51 10.59 0.82 -2.64
C TYR A 51 9.43 0.39 -1.75
N HIS A 52 9.13 1.24 -0.77
CA HIS A 52 8.05 1.01 0.18
C HIS A 52 7.26 2.30 0.32
N MET A 53 5.98 2.26 -0.09
CA MET A 53 5.02 3.30 0.27
C MET A 53 4.23 2.80 1.47
N GLU A 54 4.09 3.64 2.49
CA GLU A 54 3.27 3.34 3.67
C GLU A 54 2.37 4.51 4.06
N PHE A 55 1.23 4.19 4.67
CA PHE A 55 0.33 5.11 5.36
C PHE A 55 0.22 4.66 6.82
N VAL A 56 0.50 5.55 7.77
CA VAL A 56 0.25 5.30 9.19
C VAL A 56 -1.20 5.72 9.47
N ALA A 57 -2.08 4.74 9.58
CA ALA A 57 -3.48 4.95 9.84
C ALA A 57 -3.75 5.15 11.33
N PRO A 58 -4.61 6.11 11.70
CA PRO A 58 -4.92 6.41 13.09
C PRO A 58 -5.73 5.33 13.81
N ALA A 59 -6.47 4.50 13.04
CA ALA A 59 -7.25 3.39 13.57
C ALA A 59 -7.42 2.29 12.50
N ALA A 60 -7.83 1.09 12.92
CA ALA A 60 -8.00 -0.06 12.03
C ALA A 60 -9.10 0.17 10.97
N SER A 61 -10.13 0.95 11.31
CA SER A 61 -11.18 1.37 10.37
C SER A 61 -10.61 2.21 9.22
N TRP A 62 -9.69 3.12 9.52
CA TRP A 62 -8.99 3.93 8.53
C TRP A 62 -8.01 3.11 7.71
N ALA A 63 -7.26 2.19 8.31
CA ALA A 63 -6.39 1.28 7.55
C ALA A 63 -7.20 0.48 6.52
N THR A 64 -8.37 -0.02 6.91
CA THR A 64 -9.29 -0.73 6.02
C THR A 64 -9.83 0.18 4.90
N ALA A 65 -10.20 1.43 5.23
CA ALA A 65 -10.69 2.38 4.24
C ALA A 65 -9.63 2.78 3.23
N ILE A 66 -8.39 3.05 3.68
CA ILE A 66 -7.26 3.37 2.80
C ILE A 66 -6.98 2.18 1.88
N ALA A 67 -6.92 0.95 2.40
CA ALA A 67 -6.71 -0.24 1.58
C ALA A 67 -7.78 -0.43 0.50
N ARG A 68 -9.05 -0.08 0.81
CA ARG A 68 -10.13 -0.07 -0.18
C ARG A 68 -9.95 1.02 -1.23
N LEU A 69 -9.65 2.25 -0.80
CA LEU A 69 -9.41 3.38 -1.71
C LEU A 69 -8.28 3.10 -2.70
N THR A 70 -7.19 2.46 -2.26
CA THR A 70 -6.09 2.08 -3.15
C THR A 70 -6.51 0.93 -4.07
N ALA A 71 -7.25 -0.06 -3.57
CA ALA A 71 -7.77 -1.16 -4.39
C ALA A 71 -8.72 -0.67 -5.50
N ASP A 72 -9.58 0.33 -5.22
CA ASP A 72 -10.50 0.92 -6.20
C ASP A 72 -9.77 1.56 -7.40
N VAL A 73 -8.51 1.96 -7.22
CA VAL A 73 -7.65 2.49 -8.28
C VAL A 73 -6.68 1.46 -8.85
N GLY A 74 -6.91 0.18 -8.56
CA GLY A 74 -6.12 -0.95 -9.07
C GLY A 74 -4.79 -1.16 -8.35
N VAL A 75 -4.66 -0.65 -7.12
CA VAL A 75 -3.46 -0.79 -6.29
C VAL A 75 -3.82 -1.46 -4.96
N PRO A 76 -3.89 -2.81 -4.92
CA PRO A 76 -4.11 -3.50 -3.66
C PRO A 76 -2.97 -3.22 -2.68
N ALA A 77 -3.31 -3.01 -1.41
CA ALA A 77 -2.35 -2.72 -0.35
C ALA A 77 -2.44 -3.77 0.77
N GLY A 78 -1.31 -4.05 1.41
CA GLY A 78 -1.27 -4.85 2.62
C GLY A 78 -1.54 -4.00 3.86
N THR A 79 -2.01 -4.62 4.94
CA THR A 79 -2.17 -3.97 6.25
C THR A 79 -1.41 -4.74 7.33
N ILE A 80 -0.81 -4.03 8.27
CA ILE A 80 -0.08 -4.60 9.40
C ILE A 80 -0.18 -3.68 10.61
N GLU A 81 -0.19 -4.26 11.81
CA GLU A 81 0.01 -3.50 13.05
C GLU A 81 1.50 -3.49 13.41
N ARG A 82 2.09 -2.30 13.53
CA ARG A 82 3.50 -2.11 13.89
C ARG A 82 3.61 -1.10 15.03
N GLY A 83 4.10 -1.53 16.20
CA GLY A 83 4.26 -0.65 17.37
C GLY A 83 2.93 -0.07 17.88
N GLY A 84 1.83 -0.84 17.77
CA GLY A 84 0.48 -0.38 18.11
C GLY A 84 -0.17 0.55 17.07
N GLN A 85 0.54 0.89 16.00
CA GLN A 85 0.02 1.70 14.89
C GLN A 85 -0.45 0.82 13.75
N GLN A 86 -1.54 1.21 13.10
CA GLN A 86 -2.06 0.52 11.92
C GLN A 86 -1.34 1.06 10.68
N VAL A 87 -0.72 0.20 9.89
CA VAL A 87 0.07 0.60 8.73
C VAL A 87 -0.50 -0.07 7.48
N VAL A 88 -0.76 0.75 6.45
CA VAL A 88 -1.12 0.28 5.11
C VAL A 88 0.11 0.42 4.23
N TYR A 89 0.51 -0.64 3.53
CA TYR A 89 1.77 -0.66 2.79
C TYR A 89 1.66 -1.23 1.38
N ILE A 90 2.53 -0.75 0.49
CA ILE A 90 2.64 -1.15 -0.91
C ILE A 90 4.13 -1.35 -1.23
N LYS A 91 4.44 -2.49 -1.88
CA LYS A 91 5.81 -2.94 -2.16
C LYS A 91 6.14 -3.01 -3.65
N GLU A 92 5.14 -2.94 -4.53
CA GLU A 92 5.34 -3.01 -5.98
C GLU A 92 5.64 -1.62 -6.53
N GLY A 93 6.79 -1.44 -7.20
CA GLY A 93 7.23 -0.14 -7.73
C GLY A 93 6.23 0.46 -8.71
N ASP A 94 5.80 -0.34 -9.69
CA ASP A 94 4.71 -0.04 -10.61
C ASP A 94 3.44 0.49 -9.91
N ALA A 95 3.07 -0.09 -8.75
CA ALA A 95 1.89 0.30 -8.01
C ALA A 95 2.09 1.63 -7.24
N ILE A 96 3.30 1.85 -6.72
CA ILE A 96 3.71 3.10 -6.09
C ILE A 96 3.69 4.24 -7.13
N VAL A 97 4.26 4.03 -8.32
CA VAL A 97 4.23 5.00 -9.43
C VAL A 97 2.81 5.33 -9.86
N ARG A 98 1.92 4.33 -9.95
CA ARG A 98 0.50 4.54 -10.25
C ARG A 98 -0.18 5.45 -9.23
N LEU A 99 0.02 5.21 -7.93
CA LEU A 99 -0.55 6.07 -6.89
C LEU A 99 0.04 7.49 -6.91
N LEU A 100 1.36 7.62 -7.04
CA LEU A 100 2.00 8.94 -7.13
C LEU A 100 1.46 9.73 -8.33
N SER A 101 1.31 9.08 -9.49
CA SER A 101 0.72 9.68 -10.69
C SER A 101 -0.72 10.12 -10.46
N LEU A 102 -1.54 9.26 -9.84
CA LEU A 102 -2.94 9.56 -9.52
C LEU A 102 -3.09 10.73 -8.53
N MET A 103 -2.14 10.89 -7.62
CA MET A 103 -2.07 12.01 -6.67
C MET A 103 -1.49 13.29 -7.29
N GLY A 104 -1.01 13.24 -8.54
CA GLY A 104 -0.41 14.38 -9.23
C GLY A 104 1.03 14.67 -8.82
N ALA A 105 1.75 13.70 -8.24
CA ALA A 105 3.12 13.84 -7.78
C ALA A 105 4.14 13.61 -8.92
N SER A 106 4.02 14.34 -10.03
CA SER A 106 4.80 14.11 -11.26
C SER A 106 6.31 14.17 -11.06
N ARG A 107 6.80 15.03 -10.14
CA ARG A 107 8.23 15.10 -9.82
C ARG A 107 8.75 13.82 -9.15
N ALA A 108 8.00 13.29 -8.20
CA ALA A 108 8.34 12.04 -7.52
C ALA A 108 8.31 10.84 -8.48
N VAL A 109 7.38 10.84 -9.45
CA VAL A 109 7.34 9.83 -10.52
C VAL A 109 8.60 9.88 -11.38
N MET A 110 9.00 11.08 -11.84
CA MET A 110 10.24 11.22 -12.61
C MET A 110 11.48 10.81 -11.81
N GLU A 111 11.56 11.19 -10.53
CA GLU A 111 12.65 10.76 -9.65
C GLU A 111 12.70 9.23 -9.52
N PHE A 112 11.54 8.57 -9.40
CA PHE A 112 11.42 7.12 -9.34
C PHE A 112 11.86 6.43 -10.65
N GLU A 113 11.45 6.95 -11.81
CA GLU A 113 11.81 6.38 -13.11
C GLU A 113 13.30 6.54 -13.45
N ASN A 114 13.93 7.62 -12.98
CA ASN A 114 15.33 7.91 -13.23
C ASN A 114 16.31 7.09 -12.36
N GLU A 115 15.84 6.31 -11.39
CA GLU A 115 16.69 5.36 -10.65
C GLU A 115 16.84 4.01 -11.39
N PRO A 116 18.02 3.69 -11.97
CA PRO A 116 18.20 2.49 -12.80
C PRO A 116 17.97 1.16 -12.06
N GLN A 117 18.06 1.16 -10.73
CA GLN A 117 17.94 -0.03 -9.90
C GLN A 117 16.48 -0.49 -9.72
N ALA A 118 15.50 0.42 -9.81
CA ALA A 118 14.07 0.10 -9.71
C ALA A 118 13.59 -0.76 -10.91
N GLN A 119 14.06 -0.41 -12.11
CA GLN A 119 13.61 -1.03 -13.37
C GLN A 119 14.06 -2.49 -13.54
N LEU A 120 15.18 -2.90 -12.94
CA LEU A 120 15.75 -4.23 -13.13
C LEU A 120 15.10 -5.30 -12.22
N ARG A 121 14.60 -4.92 -11.04
CA ARG A 121 14.10 -5.86 -10.01
C ARG A 121 12.59 -6.02 -9.94
N ASP A 122 11.81 -5.02 -10.38
CA ASP A 122 10.35 -5.19 -10.56
C ASP A 122 10.04 -6.33 -11.55
N ARG A 123 10.94 -6.54 -12.52
CA ARG A 123 10.90 -7.68 -13.46
C ARG A 123 11.13 -9.03 -12.78
N GLU A 124 11.95 -9.11 -11.74
CA GLU A 124 12.25 -10.34 -10.99
C GLU A 124 11.10 -10.71 -10.03
N HIS A 125 10.52 -9.74 -9.30
CA HIS A 125 9.41 -10.01 -8.37
C HIS A 125 8.14 -10.50 -9.08
N ARG A 126 7.86 -10.00 -10.30
CA ARG A 126 6.73 -10.47 -11.13
C ARG A 126 6.88 -11.94 -11.56
N GLN A 127 8.11 -12.48 -11.62
CA GLN A 127 8.34 -13.90 -11.94
C GLN A 127 8.14 -14.80 -10.72
N ASP A 128 8.52 -14.36 -9.51
CA ASP A 128 8.41 -15.15 -8.27
C ASP A 128 6.95 -15.28 -7.78
N ASP A 129 6.11 -14.25 -7.95
CA ASP A 129 4.71 -14.29 -7.52
C ASP A 129 3.84 -15.25 -8.38
N ARG A 130 4.19 -15.44 -9.67
CA ARG A 130 3.55 -16.45 -10.53
C ARG A 130 3.89 -17.89 -10.15
N LEU A 131 5.02 -18.12 -9.48
CA LEU A 131 5.43 -19.45 -8.99
C LEU A 131 4.73 -19.83 -7.67
N ARG A 132 4.18 -18.85 -6.92
CA ARG A 132 3.47 -19.09 -5.65
C ARG A 132 1.96 -19.29 -5.80
N THR A 133 1.36 -18.86 -6.91
CA THR A 133 -0.09 -19.03 -7.18
C THR A 133 -0.42 -20.22 -8.09
N ALA A 134 0.56 -21.06 -8.44
CA ALA A 134 0.27 -22.33 -9.12
C ALA A 134 -0.53 -23.25 -8.16
N PRO A 135 -1.74 -23.72 -8.52
CA PRO A 135 -2.44 -24.71 -7.73
C PRO A 135 -1.56 -25.97 -7.71
N GLY A 136 -1.06 -26.32 -6.52
CA GLY A 136 -0.24 -27.51 -6.32
C GLY A 136 -0.99 -28.73 -6.86
N CYS A 137 -0.53 -29.25 -8.00
CA CYS A 137 -1.02 -30.48 -8.56
C CYS A 137 -0.62 -31.59 -7.58
N GLY A 138 -1.57 -32.04 -6.77
CA GLY A 138 -1.37 -33.07 -5.75
C GLY A 138 -0.89 -34.36 -6.39
N HIS A 139 0.42 -34.61 -6.27
CA HIS A 139 1.04 -35.84 -6.73
C HIS A 139 0.67 -36.95 -5.74
N ARG A 140 -0.36 -37.74 -6.10
CA ARG A 140 -0.65 -39.02 -5.45
C ARG A 140 0.45 -40.00 -5.86
N THR A 141 1.27 -40.40 -4.90
CA THR A 141 2.26 -41.48 -5.05
C THR A 141 1.56 -42.83 -5.30
N PRO A 142 2.10 -43.70 -6.17
CA PRO A 142 1.66 -45.07 -6.27
C PRO A 142 2.29 -45.88 -5.13
N GLY A 143 1.50 -46.22 -4.10
CA GLY A 143 1.88 -47.21 -3.10
C GLY A 143 1.63 -48.61 -3.66
N GLY A 144 2.70 -49.39 -3.81
CA GLY A 144 2.64 -50.79 -4.24
C GLY A 144 2.68 -51.78 -3.08
N ALA A 145 2.41 -53.04 -3.47
CA ALA A 145 2.71 -54.31 -2.81
C ALA A 145 1.89 -54.70 -1.57
N GLY A 146 1.16 -55.82 -1.72
CA GLY A 146 0.44 -56.55 -0.67
C GLY A 146 -0.65 -57.43 -1.28
#